data_AF-A0AAW6HX29-F1
#
_entry.id   AF-A0AAW6HX29-F1
#
_cell.length_a   1.000
_cell.length_b   1.000
_cell.length_c   1.000
_cell.angle_alpha   90.00
_cell.angle_beta   90.00
_cell.angle_gamma   90.00
#
_symmetry.space_group_name_H-M   'P 1'
#
loop_
_entity.id
_entity.type
_entity.pdbx_description
1 polymer ?
#
loop_
_entity_poly.entity_id
_entity_poly.type
_entity_poly.pdbx_seq_one_letter_code
_entity_poly.pdbx_strand_id
1 'polypeptide(L)'
;MVGAVEWFVDGGGTALYVQPSLWFLPALFVTKLTYQVLSKYVSLERLVLFGGIFSWVWVRFFPGFGVRFPFALDELPIAFLFFVFGVMGRRTSWLRLLPKTRKANMILLAVLLFPWFLLALCNEKVDMNMLIFGNSPFIFHVSALLGVVIVLCVAALVEQWSLVQWAGRNTLLILCTHTLVFFVLFGVLSLLGGTSGLILAFLFSAITLCFIPIFRWILMRWIPWSLGACSYMRARSS
;
A
#
# COMPACT_ATOMS: atom_id res chain seq x y z
N MET A 1 22.03 -14.73 -1.03
CA MET A 1 21.39 -15.30 0.18
C MET A 1 21.68 -14.50 1.44
N VAL A 2 22.79 -13.74 1.54
CA VAL A 2 23.14 -12.93 2.72
C VAL A 2 22.09 -11.83 3.01
N GLY A 3 21.60 -11.10 2.00
CA GLY A 3 20.61 -10.03 2.21
C GLY A 3 19.20 -10.46 2.62
N ALA A 4 18.84 -11.75 2.52
CA ALA A 4 17.55 -12.25 3.00
C ALA A 4 17.54 -12.54 4.50
N VAL A 5 18.70 -12.84 5.08
CA VAL A 5 18.84 -13.10 6.53
C VAL A 5 18.96 -11.77 7.29
N GLU A 6 19.68 -10.79 6.74
CA GLU A 6 19.72 -9.41 7.29
C GLU A 6 18.33 -8.78 7.36
N TRP A 7 17.43 -9.11 6.42
CA TRP A 7 16.03 -8.67 6.44
C TRP A 7 15.23 -9.18 7.65
N PHE A 8 15.49 -10.42 8.10
CA PHE A 8 14.82 -11.02 9.26
C PHE A 8 15.26 -10.38 10.58
N VAL A 9 16.44 -9.75 10.61
CA VAL A 9 17.08 -9.26 11.84
C VAL A 9 17.00 -7.74 11.95
N ASP A 10 17.26 -6.99 10.88
CA ASP A 10 17.50 -5.54 10.97
C ASP A 10 16.33 -4.67 10.50
N GLY A 11 15.27 -5.24 9.89
CA GLY A 11 14.06 -4.48 9.52
C GLY A 11 14.22 -3.39 8.45
N GLY A 12 15.45 -3.10 8.04
CA GLY A 12 15.79 -2.08 7.05
C GLY A 12 17.30 -1.97 6.94
N GLY A 13 17.86 -2.61 5.92
CA GLY A 13 19.24 -2.42 5.49
C GLY A 13 19.27 -1.91 4.06
N THR A 14 20.37 -1.27 3.67
CA THR A 14 20.70 -0.85 2.29
C THR A 14 20.51 -1.95 1.24
N ALA A 15 20.37 -3.22 1.65
CA ALA A 15 19.99 -4.36 0.82
C ALA A 15 18.56 -4.26 0.20
N LEU A 16 17.63 -3.51 0.80
CA LEU A 16 16.25 -3.32 0.28
C LEU A 16 16.11 -2.15 -0.69
N TYR A 17 17.19 -1.44 -1.02
CA TYR A 17 17.15 -0.41 -2.08
C TYR A 17 16.81 -1.00 -3.47
N VAL A 18 16.89 -2.33 -3.61
CA VAL A 18 16.49 -3.06 -4.82
C VAL A 18 14.96 -3.18 -4.96
N GLN A 19 14.18 -3.05 -3.90
CA GLN A 19 12.72 -3.00 -4.03
C GLN A 19 12.01 -2.29 -2.86
N PRO A 20 12.07 -0.95 -2.80
CA PRO A 20 11.58 -0.14 -1.69
C PRO A 20 10.06 -0.16 -1.53
N SER A 21 9.33 -0.89 -2.36
CA SER A 21 7.87 -1.05 -2.29
C SER A 21 7.45 -2.35 -1.58
N LEU A 22 8.38 -3.29 -1.35
CA LEU A 22 8.07 -4.59 -0.75
C LEU A 22 7.78 -4.53 0.76
N TRP A 23 8.23 -3.50 1.48
CA TRP A 23 7.97 -3.33 2.93
C TRP A 23 6.47 -3.41 3.28
N PHE A 24 5.61 -3.02 2.33
CA PHE A 24 4.16 -3.04 2.51
C PHE A 24 3.61 -4.46 2.69
N LEU A 25 4.18 -5.49 2.04
CA LEU A 25 3.66 -6.86 2.12
C LEU A 25 3.85 -7.50 3.51
N PRO A 26 5.05 -7.46 4.12
CA PRO A 26 5.25 -7.85 5.52
C PRO A 26 4.36 -7.05 6.48
N ALA A 27 4.31 -5.73 6.34
CA ALA A 27 3.46 -4.88 7.17
C ALA A 27 1.98 -5.31 7.11
N LEU A 28 1.47 -5.58 5.90
CA LEU A 28 0.09 -6.06 5.70
C LEU A 28 -0.13 -7.46 6.29
N PHE A 29 0.84 -8.36 6.15
CA PHE A 29 0.78 -9.71 6.71
C PHE A 29 0.68 -9.67 8.23
N VAL A 30 1.60 -8.97 8.89
CA VAL A 30 1.62 -8.83 10.35
C VAL A 30 0.36 -8.11 10.83
N THR A 31 -0.05 -7.03 10.16
CA THR A 31 -1.28 -6.29 10.48
C THR A 31 -2.52 -7.20 10.47
N LYS A 32 -2.67 -8.01 9.41
CA LYS A 32 -3.79 -8.93 9.28
C LYS A 32 -3.76 -10.01 10.36
N LEU A 33 -2.58 -10.57 10.66
CA LEU A 33 -2.42 -11.58 11.71
C LEU A 33 -2.77 -11.00 13.08
N THR A 34 -2.24 -9.83 13.42
CA THR A 34 -2.54 -9.08 14.64
C THR A 34 -4.05 -8.84 14.76
N TYR A 35 -4.71 -8.40 13.69
CA TYR A 35 -6.16 -8.23 13.69
C TYR A 35 -6.91 -9.54 13.94
N GLN A 36 -6.52 -10.64 13.28
CA GLN A 36 -7.16 -11.95 13.47
C GLN A 36 -7.05 -12.47 14.90
N VAL A 37 -5.96 -12.17 15.60
CA VAL A 37 -5.77 -12.54 17.01
C VAL A 37 -6.59 -11.61 17.90
N LEU A 38 -6.41 -10.29 17.79
CA LEU A 38 -7.03 -9.32 18.69
C LEU A 38 -8.56 -9.27 18.55
N SER A 39 -9.09 -9.44 17.35
CA SER A 39 -10.55 -9.43 17.10
C SER A 39 -11.32 -10.58 17.78
N LYS A 40 -10.63 -11.60 18.32
CA LYS A 40 -11.24 -12.64 19.15
C LYS A 40 -11.55 -12.17 20.57
N TYR A 41 -10.83 -11.16 21.06
CA TYR A 41 -10.86 -10.74 22.46
C TYR A 41 -11.40 -9.31 22.64
N VAL A 42 -11.29 -8.48 21.61
CA VAL A 42 -11.62 -7.05 21.66
C VAL A 42 -12.67 -6.71 20.60
N SER A 43 -13.67 -5.91 20.98
CA SER A 43 -14.69 -5.44 20.03
C SER A 43 -14.10 -4.47 19.02
N LEU A 44 -14.74 -4.35 17.85
CA LEU A 44 -14.20 -3.59 16.73
C LEU A 44 -14.05 -2.09 17.05
N GLU A 45 -14.97 -1.53 17.82
CA GLU A 45 -14.96 -0.13 18.27
C GLU A 45 -13.78 0.14 19.19
N ARG A 46 -13.49 -0.82 20.10
CA ARG A 46 -12.34 -0.76 20.98
C ARG A 46 -11.02 -0.88 20.20
N LEU A 47 -10.98 -1.71 19.16
CA LEU A 47 -9.81 -1.79 18.28
C LEU A 47 -9.54 -0.49 17.53
N VAL A 48 -10.59 0.21 17.06
CA VAL A 48 -10.44 1.54 16.45
C VAL A 48 -9.92 2.54 17.48
N LEU A 49 -10.52 2.58 18.67
CA LEU A 49 -10.13 3.52 19.72
C LEU A 49 -8.67 3.31 20.17
N PHE A 50 -8.33 2.08 20.58
CA PHE A 50 -6.98 1.76 21.04
C PHE A 50 -5.95 1.83 19.91
N GLY A 51 -6.31 1.40 18.69
CA GLY A 51 -5.47 1.55 17.51
C GLY A 51 -5.19 3.01 17.18
N GLY A 52 -6.19 3.89 17.35
CA GLY A 52 -6.06 5.33 17.13
C GLY A 52 -5.10 5.97 18.14
N ILE A 53 -5.30 5.71 19.43
CA ILE A 53 -4.43 6.21 20.50
C ILE A 53 -3.01 5.68 20.30
N PHE A 54 -2.86 4.38 20.05
CA PHE A 54 -1.56 3.75 19.90
C PHE A 54 -0.82 4.26 18.66
N SER A 55 -1.49 4.37 17.52
CA SER A 55 -0.93 4.97 16.29
C SER A 55 -0.51 6.42 16.52
N TRP A 56 -1.30 7.22 17.24
CA TRP A 56 -0.95 8.61 17.54
C TRP A 56 0.30 8.73 18.41
N VAL A 57 0.38 7.94 19.49
CA VAL A 57 1.57 7.88 20.36
C VAL A 57 2.78 7.39 19.56
N TRP A 58 2.59 6.37 18.74
CA TRP A 58 3.66 5.80 17.92
C TRP A 58 4.25 6.82 16.95
N VAL A 59 3.40 7.50 16.18
CA VAL A 59 3.83 8.56 15.25
C VAL A 59 4.56 9.70 15.96
N ARG A 60 4.18 10.02 17.20
CA ARG A 60 4.80 11.12 17.96
C ARG A 60 6.19 10.78 18.49
N PHE A 61 6.40 9.56 18.97
CA PHE A 61 7.60 9.22 19.74
C PHE A 61 8.52 8.22 19.03
N PHE A 62 7.96 7.25 18.31
CA PHE A 62 8.73 6.14 17.77
C PHE A 62 9.83 6.56 16.77
N PRO A 63 9.58 7.47 15.81
CA PRO A 63 10.61 7.92 14.88
C PRO A 63 11.85 8.51 15.57
N GLY A 64 11.69 9.07 16.77
CA GLY A 64 12.80 9.64 17.54
C GLY A 64 13.82 8.62 18.06
N PHE A 65 13.47 7.32 18.10
CA PHE A 65 14.41 6.28 18.50
C PHE A 65 15.37 5.87 17.39
N GLY A 66 15.07 6.16 16.11
CA GLY A 66 15.92 5.82 14.98
C GLY A 66 16.14 4.32 14.77
N VAL A 67 15.27 3.47 15.32
CA VAL A 67 15.34 2.01 15.21
C VAL A 67 14.31 1.50 14.20
N ARG A 68 14.65 0.40 13.52
CA ARG A 68 13.76 -0.31 12.57
C ARG A 68 13.51 -1.71 13.10
N PHE A 69 12.28 -2.19 12.96
CA PHE A 69 11.92 -3.53 13.42
C PHE A 69 11.79 -4.49 12.25
N PRO A 70 12.13 -5.78 12.44
CA PRO A 70 11.99 -6.76 11.38
C PRO A 70 10.53 -6.89 10.93
N PHE A 71 10.30 -7.33 9.69
CA PHE A 71 8.95 -7.51 9.11
C PHE A 71 8.09 -6.24 9.04
N ALA A 72 8.68 -5.04 9.04
CA ALA A 72 7.94 -3.78 9.02
C ALA A 72 6.96 -3.69 10.22
N LEU A 73 7.44 -4.17 11.38
CA LEU A 73 6.71 -4.13 12.65
C LEU A 73 6.56 -2.71 13.19
N ASP A 74 7.46 -1.81 12.81
CA ASP A 74 7.42 -0.40 13.14
C ASP A 74 6.31 0.36 12.40
N GLU A 75 5.82 -0.16 11.27
CA GLU A 75 4.66 0.39 10.57
C GLU A 75 3.33 -0.21 11.03
N LEU A 76 3.37 -1.31 11.80
CA LEU A 76 2.20 -2.03 12.31
C LEU A 76 1.18 -1.10 12.99
N PRO A 77 1.54 -0.16 13.88
CA PRO A 77 0.54 0.62 14.62
C PRO A 77 -0.33 1.49 13.70
N ILE A 78 0.29 2.10 12.70
CA ILE A 78 -0.40 2.92 11.70
C ILE A 78 -1.20 2.02 10.74
N ALA A 79 -0.57 0.97 10.21
CA ALA A 79 -1.22 0.05 9.27
C ALA A 79 -2.44 -0.62 9.91
N PHE A 80 -2.34 -0.99 11.18
CA PHE A 80 -3.41 -1.60 11.96
C PHE A 80 -4.62 -0.67 12.10
N LEU A 81 -4.40 0.60 12.43
CA LEU A 81 -5.49 1.59 12.51
C LEU A 81 -6.30 1.65 11.21
N PHE A 82 -5.62 1.85 10.07
CA PHE A 82 -6.28 1.93 8.77
C PHE A 82 -6.92 0.61 8.33
N PHE A 83 -6.30 -0.53 8.66
CA PHE A 83 -6.88 -1.84 8.42
C PHE A 83 -8.19 -2.02 9.18
N VAL A 84 -8.22 -1.69 10.47
CA VAL A 84 -9.42 -1.79 11.31
C VAL A 84 -10.50 -0.82 10.83
N PHE A 85 -10.15 0.41 10.41
CA PHE A 85 -11.11 1.32 9.76
C PHE A 85 -11.72 0.72 8.50
N GLY A 86 -10.92 0.06 7.67
CA GLY A 86 -11.43 -0.64 6.48
C GLY A 86 -12.41 -1.76 6.83
N VAL A 87 -12.12 -2.55 7.87
CA VAL A 87 -13.03 -3.59 8.36
C VAL A 87 -14.32 -2.99 8.93
N MET A 88 -14.19 -1.92 9.72
CA MET A 88 -15.33 -1.18 10.27
C MET A 88 -16.22 -0.66 9.15
N GLY A 89 -15.65 0.06 8.17
CA GLY A 89 -16.40 0.60 7.03
C GLY A 89 -17.16 -0.47 6.23
N ARG A 90 -16.60 -1.69 6.12
CA ARG A 90 -17.29 -2.84 5.52
C ARG A 90 -18.45 -3.35 6.37
N ARG A 91 -18.31 -3.43 7.70
CA ARG A 91 -19.34 -3.97 8.61
C ARG A 91 -20.48 -2.98 8.88
N THR A 92 -20.15 -1.74 9.20
CA THR A 92 -21.11 -0.71 9.62
C THR A 92 -21.76 0.01 8.45
N SER A 93 -21.45 -0.40 7.22
CA SER A 93 -21.97 0.23 6.00
C SER A 93 -21.63 1.72 5.87
N TRP A 94 -20.64 2.25 6.60
CA TRP A 94 -20.21 3.65 6.46
C TRP A 94 -19.72 3.94 5.04
N LEU A 95 -19.17 2.93 4.36
CA LEU A 95 -18.83 3.03 2.93
C LEU A 95 -20.06 3.29 2.04
N ARG A 96 -21.28 2.98 2.50
CA ARG A 96 -22.53 3.32 1.79
C ARG A 96 -22.93 4.79 1.94
N LEU A 97 -22.29 5.53 2.86
CA LEU A 97 -22.45 6.98 2.96
C LEU A 97 -21.75 7.69 1.80
N LEU A 98 -20.85 7.01 1.08
CA LEU A 98 -20.27 7.56 -0.13
C LEU A 98 -21.35 7.77 -1.20
N PRO A 99 -21.28 8.87 -1.97
CA PRO A 99 -22.29 9.18 -2.96
C PRO A 99 -22.35 8.10 -4.04
N LYS A 100 -23.55 7.59 -4.32
CA LYS A 100 -23.77 6.59 -5.38
C LYS A 100 -23.84 7.19 -6.77
N THR A 101 -24.14 8.48 -6.88
CA THR A 101 -24.24 9.15 -8.18
C THR A 101 -22.89 9.75 -8.57
N ARG A 102 -22.54 9.62 -9.86
CA ARG A 102 -21.29 10.16 -10.39
C ARG A 102 -21.11 11.66 -10.10
N LYS A 103 -22.19 12.45 -10.24
CA LYS A 103 -22.18 13.90 -9.98
C LYS A 103 -21.89 14.21 -8.51
N ALA A 104 -22.59 13.58 -7.57
CA ALA A 104 -22.37 13.82 -6.15
C ALA A 104 -20.99 13.35 -5.70
N ASN A 105 -20.47 12.25 -6.27
CA ASN A 105 -19.12 11.78 -6.00
C ASN A 105 -18.04 12.76 -6.51
N MET A 106 -18.23 13.36 -7.68
CA MET A 106 -17.35 14.41 -8.19
C MET A 106 -17.37 15.68 -7.31
N ILE A 107 -18.55 16.07 -6.82
CA ILE A 107 -18.68 17.22 -5.89
C ILE A 107 -17.95 16.90 -4.58
N LEU A 108 -18.18 15.73 -3.99
CA LEU A 108 -17.50 15.32 -2.77
C LEU A 108 -15.98 15.29 -2.97
N LEU A 109 -15.51 14.72 -4.07
CA LEU A 109 -14.09 14.70 -4.42
C LEU A 109 -13.51 16.12 -4.49
N ALA A 110 -14.19 17.06 -5.18
CA ALA A 110 -13.75 18.46 -5.26
C ALA A 110 -13.71 19.13 -3.88
N VAL A 111 -14.73 18.90 -3.04
CA VAL A 111 -14.83 19.45 -1.68
C VAL A 111 -13.72 18.90 -0.77
N LEU A 112 -13.35 17.63 -0.90
CA LEU A 112 -12.33 16.99 -0.06
C LEU A 112 -10.89 17.30 -0.53
N LEU A 113 -10.68 17.48 -1.84
CA LEU A 113 -9.36 17.74 -2.40
C LEU A 113 -8.74 19.03 -1.85
N PHE A 114 -9.54 20.09 -1.71
CA PHE A 114 -9.04 21.38 -1.21
C PHE A 114 -8.49 21.32 0.23
N PRO A 115 -9.26 20.87 1.25
CA PRO A 115 -8.74 20.75 2.62
C PRO A 115 -7.64 19.70 2.72
N TRP A 116 -7.72 18.58 1.97
CA TRP A 116 -6.64 17.60 1.93
C TRP A 116 -5.33 18.22 1.42
N PHE A 117 -5.39 19.00 0.35
CA PHE A 117 -4.22 19.67 -0.23
C PHE A 117 -3.60 20.68 0.75
N LEU A 118 -4.42 21.49 1.43
CA LEU A 118 -3.92 22.41 2.45
C LEU A 118 -3.22 21.67 3.59
N LEU A 119 -3.83 20.59 4.09
CA LEU A 119 -3.21 19.77 5.14
C LEU A 119 -1.92 19.10 4.67
N ALA A 120 -1.86 18.65 3.41
CA ALA A 120 -0.65 18.08 2.83
C ALA A 120 0.49 19.11 2.74
N LEU A 121 0.19 20.36 2.37
CA LEU A 121 1.18 21.44 2.37
C LEU A 121 1.68 21.75 3.78
N CYS A 122 0.78 21.78 4.78
CA CYS A 122 1.16 22.04 6.17
C CYS A 122 1.90 20.88 6.85
N ASN A 123 1.65 19.64 6.44
CA ASN A 123 2.30 18.48 7.05
C ASN A 123 3.68 18.18 6.49
N GLU A 124 4.03 18.77 5.34
CA GLU A 124 5.27 18.51 4.62
C GLU A 124 5.39 17.06 4.12
N LYS A 125 6.62 16.53 4.03
CA LYS A 125 6.88 15.19 3.51
C LYS A 125 6.31 14.13 4.46
N VAL A 126 5.54 13.20 3.89
CA VAL A 126 5.09 11.98 4.57
C VAL A 126 5.63 10.79 3.80
N ASP A 127 6.35 9.92 4.50
CA ASP A 127 6.89 8.66 4.01
C ASP A 127 6.83 7.63 5.15
N MET A 128 5.78 6.82 5.14
CA MET A 128 5.52 5.83 6.19
C MET A 128 6.62 4.75 6.27
N ASN A 129 7.23 4.39 5.14
CA ASN A 129 8.34 3.43 5.12
C ASN A 129 9.59 4.00 5.76
N MET A 130 9.81 5.31 5.66
CA MET A 130 10.94 5.98 6.30
C MET A 130 10.60 6.50 7.70
N LEU A 131 9.43 6.15 8.24
CA LEU A 131 8.88 6.66 9.51
C LEU A 131 8.80 8.21 9.56
N ILE A 132 8.65 8.85 8.40
CA ILE A 132 8.48 10.29 8.28
C ILE A 132 6.97 10.57 8.21
N PHE A 133 6.42 11.18 9.26
CA PHE A 133 4.98 11.44 9.35
C PHE A 133 4.61 12.92 9.21
N GLY A 134 5.59 13.78 8.92
CA GLY A 134 5.40 15.22 8.82
C GLY A 134 5.46 15.94 10.16
N ASN A 135 5.00 17.19 10.17
CA ASN A 135 5.15 18.09 11.32
C ASN A 135 4.24 17.74 12.51
N SER A 136 3.04 17.20 12.26
CA SER A 136 2.06 16.94 13.33
C SER A 136 1.39 15.57 13.18
N PRO A 137 1.39 14.72 14.23
CA PRO A 137 0.64 13.48 14.23
C PRO A 137 -0.85 13.67 13.93
N PHE A 138 -1.45 14.78 14.39
CA PHE A 138 -2.86 15.05 14.12
C PHE A 138 -3.10 15.33 12.64
N ILE A 139 -2.29 16.21 12.03
CA ILE A 139 -2.41 16.55 10.61
C ILE A 139 -2.18 15.30 9.75
N PHE A 140 -1.20 14.47 10.10
CA PHE A 140 -0.96 13.17 9.46
C PHE A 140 -2.22 12.30 9.41
N HIS A 141 -2.84 12.02 10.57
CA HIS A 141 -4.01 11.14 10.64
C HIS A 141 -5.22 11.71 9.88
N VAL A 142 -5.50 13.01 10.04
CA VAL A 142 -6.62 13.66 9.34
C VAL A 142 -6.40 13.67 7.84
N SER A 143 -5.20 14.04 7.38
CA SER A 143 -4.85 14.05 5.95
C SER A 143 -4.91 12.64 5.35
N ALA A 144 -4.41 11.63 6.08
CA ALA A 144 -4.48 10.24 5.63
C ALA A 144 -5.93 9.72 5.53
N LEU A 145 -6.80 10.03 6.49
CA LEU A 145 -8.22 9.66 6.43
C LEU A 145 -8.94 10.35 5.26
N LEU A 146 -8.70 11.65 5.05
CA LEU A 146 -9.21 12.37 3.88
C LEU A 146 -8.71 11.73 2.57
N GLY A 147 -7.43 11.39 2.52
CA GLY A 147 -6.81 10.69 1.38
C GLY A 147 -7.49 9.34 1.09
N VAL A 148 -7.81 8.56 2.12
CA VAL A 148 -8.58 7.31 1.97
C VAL A 148 -9.94 7.58 1.35
N VAL A 149 -10.69 8.58 1.82
CA VAL A 149 -12.00 8.92 1.26
C VAL A 149 -11.88 9.40 -0.20
N ILE A 150 -10.89 10.23 -0.50
CA ILE A 150 -10.58 10.68 -1.87
C ILE A 150 -10.30 9.48 -2.78
N VAL A 151 -9.45 8.54 -2.36
CA VAL A 151 -9.13 7.33 -3.13
C VAL A 151 -10.37 6.47 -3.37
N LEU A 152 -11.24 6.32 -2.38
CA LEU A 152 -12.51 5.60 -2.54
C LEU A 152 -13.45 6.31 -3.53
N CYS A 153 -13.53 7.64 -3.49
CA CYS A 153 -14.29 8.43 -4.45
C CYS A 153 -13.75 8.23 -5.87
N VAL A 154 -12.42 8.33 -6.05
CA VAL A 154 -11.77 8.08 -7.35
C VAL A 154 -12.04 6.67 -7.83
N ALA A 155 -11.88 5.67 -6.96
CA ALA A 155 -12.13 4.26 -7.29
C ALA A 155 -13.54 4.06 -7.84
N ALA A 156 -14.56 4.67 -7.22
CA ALA A 156 -15.95 4.59 -7.71
C ALA A 156 -16.17 5.26 -9.09
N LEU A 157 -15.34 6.25 -9.46
CA LEU A 157 -15.43 6.89 -10.80
C LEU A 157 -14.78 6.04 -11.90
N VAL A 158 -13.74 5.29 -11.57
CA VAL A 158 -12.95 4.51 -12.53
C VAL A 158 -13.24 3.01 -12.48
N GLU A 159 -14.15 2.56 -11.60
CA GLU A 159 -14.46 1.14 -11.40
C GLU A 159 -14.90 0.44 -12.69
N GLN A 160 -15.56 1.16 -13.61
CA GLN A 160 -16.03 0.59 -14.88
C GLN A 160 -14.92 0.44 -15.93
N TRP A 161 -13.72 0.98 -15.70
CA TRP A 161 -12.63 0.95 -16.68
C TRP A 161 -11.92 -0.41 -16.64
N SER A 162 -12.00 -1.15 -17.74
CA SER A 162 -11.45 -2.51 -17.86
C SER A 162 -9.95 -2.56 -17.54
N LEU A 163 -9.18 -1.56 -17.96
CA LEU A 163 -7.74 -1.45 -17.68
C LEU A 163 -7.47 -1.26 -16.18
N VAL A 164 -8.25 -0.41 -15.50
CA VAL A 164 -8.10 -0.18 -14.05
C VAL A 164 -8.46 -1.44 -13.28
N GLN A 165 -9.55 -2.11 -13.65
CA GLN A 165 -9.90 -3.40 -13.04
C GLN A 165 -8.82 -4.46 -13.29
N TRP A 166 -8.25 -4.50 -14.50
CA TRP A 166 -7.16 -5.41 -14.81
C TRP A 166 -5.92 -5.10 -13.97
N ALA A 167 -5.54 -3.83 -13.83
CA ALA A 167 -4.42 -3.42 -12.99
C ALA A 167 -4.68 -3.76 -11.51
N GLY A 168 -5.91 -3.54 -11.01
CA GLY A 168 -6.36 -3.92 -9.67
C GLY A 168 -6.23 -5.42 -9.40
N ARG A 169 -6.65 -6.27 -10.35
CA ARG A 169 -6.52 -7.73 -10.26
C ARG A 169 -5.07 -8.22 -10.32
N ASN A 170 -4.14 -7.38 -10.75
CA ASN A 170 -2.71 -7.70 -10.87
C ASN A 170 -1.84 -6.83 -9.94
N THR A 171 -2.43 -6.07 -9.00
CA THR A 171 -1.69 -5.08 -8.20
C THR A 171 -0.53 -5.70 -7.43
N LEU A 172 -0.72 -6.88 -6.81
CA LEU A 172 0.37 -7.58 -6.10
C LEU A 172 1.53 -7.93 -7.03
N LEU A 173 1.22 -8.39 -8.25
CA LEU A 173 2.23 -8.74 -9.23
C LEU A 173 2.97 -7.49 -9.70
N ILE A 174 2.23 -6.42 -10.04
CA ILE A 174 2.80 -5.11 -10.41
C ILE A 174 3.72 -4.59 -9.29
N LEU A 175 3.26 -4.62 -8.04
CA LEU A 175 4.03 -4.20 -6.87
C LEU A 175 5.36 -4.98 -6.77
N CYS A 176 5.32 -6.29 -6.98
CA CYS A 176 6.51 -7.15 -6.89
C CYS A 176 7.44 -7.07 -8.11
N THR A 177 7.01 -6.57 -9.26
CA THR A 177 7.84 -6.61 -10.49
C THR A 177 8.26 -5.24 -11.01
N HIS A 178 7.53 -4.16 -10.70
CA HIS A 178 7.77 -2.87 -11.36
C HIS A 178 9.18 -2.30 -11.11
N THR A 179 9.67 -2.35 -9.87
CA THR A 179 11.03 -1.85 -9.57
C THR A 179 12.10 -2.72 -10.21
N LEU A 180 11.91 -4.04 -10.24
CA LEU A 180 12.84 -4.97 -10.89
C LEU A 180 12.96 -4.67 -12.39
N VAL A 181 11.83 -4.53 -13.09
CA VAL A 181 11.81 -4.15 -14.52
C VAL A 181 12.48 -2.79 -14.71
N PHE A 182 12.15 -1.82 -13.86
CA PHE A 182 12.77 -0.50 -13.91
C PHE A 182 14.29 -0.56 -13.76
N PHE A 183 14.80 -1.34 -12.80
CA PHE A 183 16.24 -1.49 -12.59
C PHE A 183 16.95 -2.17 -13.76
N VAL A 184 16.36 -3.21 -14.36
CA VAL A 184 16.92 -3.87 -15.53
C VAL A 184 16.98 -2.90 -16.73
N LEU A 185 15.88 -2.21 -17.03
CA LEU A 185 15.82 -1.28 -18.15
C LEU A 185 16.76 -0.09 -17.96
N PHE A 186 16.83 0.45 -16.74
CA PHE A 186 17.74 1.55 -16.43
C PHE A 186 19.21 1.12 -16.46
N GLY A 187 19.53 -0.09 -15.96
CA GLY A 187 20.87 -0.66 -16.05
C GLY A 187 21.34 -0.81 -17.50
N VAL A 188 20.47 -1.32 -18.40
CA VAL A 188 20.77 -1.40 -19.84
C VAL A 188 20.97 -0.01 -20.44
N LEU A 189 20.09 0.94 -20.16
CA LEU A 189 20.23 2.31 -20.65
C LEU A 189 21.56 2.94 -20.23
N SER A 190 21.95 2.76 -18.96
CA SER A 190 23.19 3.32 -18.42
C SER A 190 24.42 2.72 -19.11
N LEU A 191 24.39 1.44 -19.47
CA LEU A 191 25.47 0.80 -20.23
C LEU A 191 25.56 1.34 -21.67
N LEU A 192 24.45 1.82 -22.22
CA LEU A 192 24.38 2.45 -23.54
C LEU A 192 24.70 3.96 -23.49
N GLY A 193 25.06 4.51 -22.32
CA GLY A 193 25.34 5.93 -22.14
C GLY A 193 24.10 6.84 -22.14
N GLY A 194 22.90 6.28 -22.01
CA GLY A 194 21.65 7.04 -21.97
C GLY A 194 21.37 7.67 -20.59
N THR A 195 20.58 8.74 -20.57
CA THR A 195 20.21 9.46 -19.34
C THR A 195 18.76 9.19 -18.94
N SER A 196 18.48 9.26 -17.64
CA SER A 196 17.11 9.22 -17.11
C SER A 196 16.33 10.46 -17.49
N GLY A 197 15.04 10.30 -17.81
CA GLY A 197 14.12 11.42 -17.99
C GLY A 197 12.67 10.99 -17.75
N LEU A 198 11.77 11.96 -17.60
CA LEU A 198 10.35 11.71 -17.33
C LEU A 198 9.69 10.84 -18.41
N ILE A 199 9.97 11.14 -19.69
CA ILE A 199 9.44 10.37 -20.83
C ILE A 199 9.86 8.90 -20.71
N LEU A 200 11.12 8.66 -20.35
CA LEU A 200 11.66 7.32 -20.21
C LEU A 200 11.07 6.59 -19.00
N ALA A 201 10.79 7.29 -17.90
CA ALA A 201 10.10 6.71 -16.74
C ALA A 201 8.67 6.28 -17.09
N PHE A 202 7.93 7.06 -17.89
CA PHE A 202 6.63 6.66 -18.41
C PHE A 202 6.74 5.45 -19.35
N LEU A 203 7.75 5.44 -20.23
CA LEU A 203 8.00 4.32 -21.12
C LEU A 203 8.30 3.04 -20.33
N PHE A 204 9.16 3.09 -19.32
CA PHE A 204 9.48 1.94 -18.47
C PHE A 204 8.27 1.45 -17.68
N SER A 205 7.41 2.35 -17.24
CA SER A 205 6.15 2.01 -16.60
C SER A 205 5.18 1.30 -17.56
N ALA A 206 5.06 1.80 -18.80
CA ALA A 206 4.25 1.15 -19.84
C ALA A 206 4.80 -0.24 -20.21
N ILE A 207 6.11 -0.36 -20.38
CA ILE A 207 6.80 -1.63 -20.62
C ILE A 207 6.50 -2.61 -19.48
N THR A 208 6.64 -2.16 -18.23
CA THR A 208 6.32 -2.97 -17.04
C THR A 208 4.90 -3.53 -17.12
N LEU A 209 3.90 -2.71 -17.43
CA LEU A 209 2.52 -3.16 -17.57
C LEU A 209 2.35 -4.21 -18.69
N CYS A 210 3.06 -4.05 -19.81
CA CYS A 210 3.05 -5.03 -20.89
C CYS A 210 3.68 -6.39 -20.51
N PHE A 211 4.62 -6.42 -19.55
CA PHE A 211 5.22 -7.66 -19.05
C PHE A 211 4.35 -8.42 -18.03
N ILE A 212 3.38 -7.76 -17.39
CA ILE A 212 2.53 -8.38 -16.35
C ILE A 212 1.78 -9.64 -16.84
N PRO A 213 1.15 -9.69 -18.04
CA PRO A 213 0.53 -10.92 -18.53
C PRO A 213 1.52 -12.08 -18.64
N ILE A 214 2.76 -11.80 -19.05
CA ILE A 214 3.82 -12.80 -19.19
C ILE A 214 4.21 -13.32 -17.81
N PHE A 215 4.51 -12.42 -16.86
CA PHE A 215 4.83 -12.82 -15.48
C PHE A 215 3.70 -13.60 -14.82
N ARG A 216 2.45 -13.18 -15.04
CA ARG A 216 1.27 -13.89 -14.53
C ARG A 216 1.19 -15.30 -15.11
N TRP A 217 1.40 -15.45 -16.41
CA TRP A 217 1.39 -16.76 -17.06
C TRP A 217 2.47 -17.69 -16.50
N ILE A 218 3.71 -17.18 -16.34
CA ILE A 218 4.82 -17.94 -15.73
C ILE A 218 4.46 -18.36 -14.31
N LEU A 219 4.02 -17.43 -13.45
CA LEU A 219 3.70 -17.73 -12.06
C LEU A 219 2.52 -18.69 -11.93
N MET A 220 1.47 -18.55 -12.76
CA MET A 220 0.35 -19.49 -12.77
C MET A 220 0.78 -20.90 -13.21
N ARG A 221 1.78 -21.00 -14.09
CA ARG A 221 2.28 -22.28 -14.59
C ARG A 221 3.14 -23.03 -13.57
N TRP A 222 3.97 -22.30 -12.82
CA TRP A 222 5.01 -22.89 -11.96
C TRP A 222 4.72 -22.76 -10.46
N ILE A 223 4.19 -21.62 -10.02
CA ILE A 223 4.03 -21.27 -8.60
C ILE A 223 2.64 -20.62 -8.35
N PRO A 224 1.53 -21.28 -8.71
CA PRO A 224 0.19 -20.70 -8.66
C PRO A 224 -0.30 -20.35 -7.24
N TRP A 225 0.25 -21.03 -6.23
CA TRP A 225 -0.03 -20.76 -4.83
C TRP A 225 0.43 -19.36 -4.40
N SER A 226 1.50 -18.82 -5.01
CA SER A 226 2.01 -17.47 -4.74
C SER A 226 1.00 -16.37 -5.11
N LEU A 227 0.11 -16.65 -6.06
CA LEU A 227 -0.95 -15.74 -6.50
C LEU A 227 -2.28 -16.03 -5.80
N GLY A 228 -2.30 -16.92 -4.81
CA GLY A 228 -3.53 -17.36 -4.14
C GLY A 228 -4.46 -18.20 -5.03
N ALA A 229 -3.99 -18.68 -6.18
CA ALA A 229 -4.81 -19.43 -7.14
C ALA A 229 -4.95 -20.94 -6.83
N CYS A 230 -4.36 -21.41 -5.72
CA CYS A 230 -4.37 -22.83 -5.35
C CYS A 230 -5.80 -23.35 -5.09
N SER A 231 -6.70 -22.52 -4.56
CA SER A 231 -8.12 -22.86 -4.35
C SER A 231 -8.89 -23.02 -5.67
N TYR A 232 -8.53 -22.25 -6.70
CA TYR A 232 -9.18 -22.28 -8.01
C TYR A 232 -8.83 -23.52 -8.82
N MET A 233 -7.59 -24.00 -8.74
CA MET A 233 -7.19 -25.22 -9.44
C MET A 233 -7.72 -26.50 -8.79
N ARG A 234 -7.85 -26.53 -7.47
CA ARG A 234 -8.38 -27.70 -6.74
C ARG A 234 -9.88 -27.94 -7.04
N ALA A 235 -10.63 -26.89 -7.37
CA ALA A 235 -12.04 -26.97 -7.77
C ALA A 235 -12.27 -27.37 -9.24
N ARG A 236 -11.21 -27.39 -10.06
CA ARG A 236 -11.30 -27.76 -11.49
C ARG A 236 -10.85 -29.21 -11.75
N SER A 237 -10.30 -29.86 -10.73
CA SER A 237 -9.82 -31.24 -10.73
C SER A 237 -10.73 -32.21 -9.95
N SER A 238 -11.90 -31.75 -9.52
CA SER A 238 -12.97 -32.49 -8.83
C SER A 238 -14.25 -32.41 -9.64
#